data_AF-A0A1F4NV21-F1
#
_entry.id   AF-A0A1F4NV21-F1
#
_cell.length_a   1.000
_cell.length_b   1.000
_cell.length_c   1.000
_cell.angle_alpha   90.00
_cell.angle_beta   90.00
_cell.angle_gamma   90.00
#
_symmetry.space_group_name_H-M   'P 1'
#
loop_
_entity.id
_entity.type
_entity.pdbx_description
1 polymer ?
#
loop_
_entity_poly.entity_id
_entity_poly.type
_entity_poly.pdbx_seq_one_letter_code
_entity_poly.pdbx_strand_id
1 'polypeptide(L)'
;MVQSHRRSNAQRQADYRARHLKDENSQLERLSLLVDLHAKRALERLACCYGVTQRTMLERLLMQANRVAQQQAAEHSPDGQTDYFDKRISLQWQAVTR
;
A
#
# COMPACT_ATOMS: atom_id res chain seq x y z
N MET A 1 -46.76 12.24 -9.73
CA MET A 1 -45.83 11.42 -10.54
C MET A 1 -44.42 11.56 -9.98
N VAL A 2 -43.88 10.51 -9.34
CA VAL A 2 -42.48 10.53 -8.86
C VAL A 2 -41.61 9.97 -9.98
N GLN A 3 -40.90 10.83 -10.70
CA GLN A 3 -39.95 10.41 -11.73
C GLN A 3 -38.70 9.80 -11.04
N SER A 4 -38.62 8.48 -11.06
CA SER A 4 -37.41 7.74 -10.68
C SER A 4 -36.30 8.06 -11.69
N HIS A 5 -35.41 8.99 -11.35
CA HIS A 5 -34.22 9.30 -12.13
C HIS A 5 -33.30 8.06 -12.17
N ARG A 6 -33.33 7.31 -13.29
CA ARG A 6 -32.33 6.27 -13.55
C ARG A 6 -30.97 6.94 -13.65
N ARG A 7 -30.07 6.64 -12.72
CA ARG A 7 -28.70 7.12 -12.76
C ARG A 7 -28.01 6.62 -14.04
N SER A 8 -27.41 7.53 -14.79
CA SER A 8 -26.61 7.18 -15.97
C SER A 8 -25.37 6.36 -15.57
N ASN A 9 -24.75 5.65 -16.50
CA ASN A 9 -23.48 4.93 -16.23
C ASN A 9 -22.41 5.87 -15.69
N ALA A 10 -22.31 7.08 -16.22
CA ALA A 10 -21.38 8.10 -15.75
C ALA A 10 -21.69 8.54 -14.31
N GLN A 11 -22.97 8.71 -13.97
CA GLN A 11 -23.40 9.05 -12.61
C GLN A 11 -23.10 7.90 -11.63
N ARG A 12 -23.32 6.65 -12.05
CA ARG A 12 -22.98 5.46 -11.26
C ARG A 12 -21.47 5.34 -11.04
N GLN A 13 -20.66 5.61 -12.05
CA GLN A 13 -19.20 5.62 -11.96
C GLN A 13 -18.69 6.76 -11.06
N ALA A 14 -19.31 7.94 -11.14
CA ALA A 14 -19.01 9.07 -10.27
C ALA A 14 -19.40 8.76 -8.81
N ASP A 15 -20.60 8.23 -8.57
CA ASP A 15 -21.06 7.82 -7.25
C ASP A 15 -20.19 6.70 -6.65
N TYR A 16 -19.76 5.74 -7.47
CA TYR A 16 -18.81 4.70 -7.05
C TYR A 16 -17.48 5.32 -6.61
N ARG A 17 -16.89 6.20 -7.43
CA ARG A 17 -15.64 6.92 -7.09
C ARG A 17 -15.79 7.76 -5.81
N ALA A 18 -16.92 8.45 -5.65
CA ALA A 18 -17.21 9.28 -4.49
C ALA A 18 -17.42 8.47 -3.19
N ARG A 19 -17.83 7.20 -3.28
CA ARG A 19 -18.02 6.31 -2.13
C ARG A 19 -16.77 5.54 -1.75
N HIS A 20 -15.89 5.24 -2.71
CA HIS A 20 -14.82 4.26 -2.52
C HIS A 20 -13.43 4.84 -2.19
N LEU A 21 -13.27 6.17 -2.18
CA LEU A 21 -11.97 6.79 -1.98
C LEU A 21 -12.10 8.12 -1.20
N LYS A 22 -12.67 8.04 0.01
CA LYS A 22 -12.61 9.15 0.95
C LYS A 22 -11.49 8.88 1.93
N ASP A 23 -10.39 9.56 1.70
CA ASP A 23 -9.43 9.78 2.76
C ASP A 23 -9.89 10.98 3.56
N GLU A 24 -10.41 10.73 4.76
CA GLU A 24 -10.96 11.78 5.62
C GLU A 24 -9.90 12.77 6.10
N ASN A 25 -8.61 12.40 6.05
CA ASN A 25 -7.50 13.18 6.60
C ASN A 25 -6.45 13.62 5.55
N SER A 26 -6.65 13.33 4.27
CA SER A 26 -5.69 13.63 3.18
C SER A 26 -4.26 13.08 3.42
N GLN A 27 -4.12 11.94 4.11
CA GLN A 27 -2.87 11.22 4.37
C GLN A 27 -2.70 9.91 3.58
N LEU A 28 -3.66 9.52 2.76
CA LEU A 28 -3.69 8.29 1.98
C LEU A 28 -3.43 8.57 0.51
N GLU A 29 -2.41 7.90 -0.03
CA GLU A 29 -2.08 7.92 -1.44
C GLU A 29 -2.53 6.62 -2.13
N ARG A 30 -2.99 6.72 -3.38
CA ARG A 30 -3.47 5.55 -4.13
C ARG A 30 -2.30 4.74 -4.69
N LEU A 31 -2.17 3.51 -4.22
CA LEU A 31 -1.27 2.52 -4.81
C LEU A 31 -1.87 1.90 -6.09
N SER A 32 -1.42 2.34 -7.27
CA SER A 32 -1.90 1.86 -8.58
C SER A 32 -0.97 0.80 -9.15
N LEU A 33 -1.16 -0.47 -8.77
CA LEU A 33 -0.36 -1.59 -9.26
C LEU A 33 -1.18 -2.89 -9.39
N LEU A 34 -0.67 -3.81 -10.20
CA LEU A 34 -1.09 -5.21 -10.23
C LEU A 34 -0.07 -6.03 -9.43
N VAL A 35 -0.57 -7.00 -8.66
CA VAL A 35 0.26 -7.99 -7.95
C VAL A 35 -0.04 -9.38 -8.46
N ASP A 36 0.90 -10.29 -8.25
CA ASP A 36 0.71 -11.72 -8.47
C ASP A 36 -0.49 -12.27 -7.68
N LEU A 37 -1.18 -13.27 -8.26
CA LEU A 37 -2.36 -13.90 -7.66
C LEU A 37 -2.05 -14.52 -6.29
N HIS A 38 -0.93 -15.24 -6.16
CA HIS A 38 -0.55 -15.88 -4.92
C HIS A 38 -0.18 -14.85 -3.84
N ALA A 39 0.49 -13.76 -4.22
CA ALA A 39 0.77 -12.66 -3.32
C ALA A 39 -0.52 -12.02 -2.77
N LYS A 40 -1.51 -11.80 -3.64
CA LYS A 40 -2.84 -11.31 -3.24
C LYS A 40 -3.52 -12.27 -2.26
N ARG A 41 -3.50 -13.58 -2.54
CA ARG A 41 -4.07 -14.59 -1.64
C ARG A 41 -3.34 -14.66 -0.29
N ALA A 42 -2.02 -14.47 -0.27
CA ALA A 42 -1.26 -14.42 0.96
C ALA A 42 -1.66 -13.19 1.81
N LEU A 43 -1.80 -12.02 1.18
CA LEU A 43 -2.25 -10.81 1.85
C LEU A 43 -3.64 -10.99 2.47
N GLU A 44 -4.57 -11.63 1.76
CA GLU A 44 -5.90 -11.95 2.27
C GLU A 44 -5.86 -12.82 3.53
N ARG A 45 -5.06 -13.90 3.50
CA ARG A 45 -4.91 -14.79 4.66
C ARG A 45 -4.27 -14.08 5.85
N LEU A 46 -3.24 -13.28 5.62
CA LEU A 46 -2.56 -12.52 6.68
C LEU A 46 -3.52 -11.51 7.33
N ALA A 47 -4.23 -10.73 6.51
CA ALA A 47 -5.21 -9.75 7.00
C ALA A 47 -6.31 -10.42 7.85
N CYS A 48 -6.84 -11.56 7.37
CA CYS A 48 -7.83 -12.35 8.09
C CYS A 48 -7.29 -12.87 9.44
N CYS A 49 -6.10 -13.50 9.42
CA CYS A 49 -5.45 -14.07 10.61
C CYS A 49 -5.24 -13.03 11.72
N TYR A 50 -4.83 -11.81 11.34
CA TYR A 50 -4.59 -10.73 12.29
C TYR A 50 -5.81 -9.83 12.56
N GLY A 51 -6.98 -10.15 12.00
CA GLY A 51 -8.22 -9.37 12.21
C GLY A 51 -8.13 -7.92 11.70
N VAL A 52 -7.37 -7.66 10.64
CA VAL A 52 -7.17 -6.31 10.08
C VAL A 52 -7.58 -6.26 8.61
N THR A 53 -7.68 -5.04 8.07
CA THR A 53 -7.91 -4.86 6.62
C THR A 53 -6.66 -5.22 5.81
N GLN A 54 -6.82 -5.60 4.54
CA GLN A 54 -5.68 -5.83 3.63
C GLN A 54 -4.81 -4.57 3.48
N ARG A 55 -5.41 -3.37 3.48
CA ARG A 55 -4.70 -2.10 3.49
C ARG A 55 -3.78 -2.00 4.71
N THR A 56 -4.33 -2.15 5.91
CA THR A 56 -3.56 -2.09 7.15
C THR A 56 -2.46 -3.15 7.19
N MET A 57 -2.74 -4.35 6.71
CA MET A 57 -1.72 -5.41 6.64
C MET A 57 -0.60 -5.03 5.68
N LEU A 58 -0.92 -4.49 4.50
CA LEU A 58 0.06 -4.03 3.52
C LEU A 58 0.90 -2.85 4.06
N GLU A 59 0.27 -1.85 4.68
CA GLU A 59 0.96 -0.73 5.33
C GLU A 59 1.95 -1.21 6.38
N ARG A 60 1.55 -2.18 7.23
CA ARG A 60 2.43 -2.77 8.25
C ARG A 60 3.64 -3.48 7.63
N LEU A 61 3.42 -4.31 6.61
CA LEU A 61 4.50 -5.03 5.91
C LEU A 61 5.47 -4.05 5.23
N LEU A 62 4.95 -3.03 4.55
CA LEU A 62 5.77 -2.00 3.91
C LEU A 62 6.57 -1.20 4.93
N MET A 63 5.96 -0.80 6.05
CA MET A 63 6.66 -0.05 7.10
C MET A 63 7.71 -0.88 7.83
N GLN A 64 7.46 -2.17 8.03
CA GLN A 64 8.47 -3.08 8.56
C GLN A 64 9.65 -3.21 7.61
N ALA A 65 9.40 -3.47 6.31
CA ALA A 65 10.47 -3.56 5.31
C ALA A 65 11.25 -2.25 5.17
N ASN A 66 10.56 -1.11 5.19
CA ASN A 66 11.16 0.23 5.14
C ASN A 66 12.10 0.48 6.33
N ARG A 67 11.73 0.07 7.54
CA ARG A 67 12.60 0.20 8.72
C ARG A 67 13.86 -0.65 8.61
N VAL A 68 13.73 -1.88 8.12
CA VAL A 68 14.89 -2.77 7.88
C VAL A 68 15.82 -2.14 6.84
N ALA A 69 15.29 -1.61 5.75
CA ALA A 69 16.09 -0.96 4.71
C ALA A 69 16.79 0.30 5.25
N GLN A 70 16.11 1.14 6.04
CA GLN A 70 16.74 2.31 6.67
C GLN A 70 17.87 1.92 7.62
N GLN A 71 17.69 0.85 8.39
CA GLN A 71 18.74 0.35 9.29
C GLN A 71 19.96 -0.13 8.48
N GLN A 72 19.74 -0.93 7.44
CA GLN A 72 20.81 -1.39 6.56
C GLN A 72 21.53 -0.22 5.88
N ALA A 73 20.79 0.82 5.48
CA ALA A 73 21.39 2.01 4.89
C ALA A 73 22.28 2.76 5.89
N ALA A 74 21.80 2.96 7.12
CA ALA A 74 22.58 3.59 8.20
C ALA A 74 23.85 2.81 8.56
N GLU A 75 23.81 1.48 8.46
CA GLU A 75 24.97 0.61 8.68
C GLU A 75 25.97 0.65 7.52
N HIS A 76 25.52 0.97 6.29
CA HIS A 76 26.35 0.97 5.09
C HIS A 76 27.26 2.21 4.96
N SER A 77 26.79 3.37 5.42
CA SER A 77 27.52 4.65 5.31
C SER A 77 27.03 5.64 6.36
N PRO A 78 27.89 6.57 6.86
CA PRO A 78 27.48 7.66 7.75
C PRO A 78 26.31 8.50 7.22
N ASP A 79 26.25 8.72 5.90
CA ASP A 79 25.17 9.46 5.22
C ASP A 79 24.04 8.54 4.71
N GLY A 80 24.09 7.26 5.06
CA GLY A 80 23.25 6.23 4.44
C GLY A 80 21.74 6.44 4.65
N GLN A 81 21.30 7.06 5.74
CA GLN A 81 19.88 7.43 5.90
C GLN A 81 19.46 8.49 4.88
N THR A 82 20.27 9.54 4.70
CA THR A 82 20.02 10.58 3.69
C THR A 82 20.00 9.96 2.30
N ASP A 83 20.99 9.12 2.00
CA ASP A 83 21.06 8.42 0.71
C ASP A 83 19.86 7.49 0.47
N TYR A 84 19.27 6.90 1.52
CA TYR A 84 18.05 6.10 1.41
C TYR A 84 16.85 6.95 1.00
N PHE A 85 16.61 8.08 1.66
CA PHE A 85 15.50 8.98 1.34
C PHE A 85 15.68 9.65 -0.03
N ASP A 86 16.91 9.99 -0.39
CA ASP A 86 17.28 10.54 -1.70
C ASP A 86 17.33 9.47 -2.81
N LYS A 87 17.16 8.18 -2.47
CA LYS A 87 17.22 7.02 -3.38
C LYS A 87 18.58 6.88 -4.09
N ARG A 88 19.67 7.22 -3.41
CA ARG A 88 21.06 7.20 -3.89
C ARG A 88 21.85 5.97 -3.45
N ILE A 89 21.25 5.10 -2.64
CA ILE A 89 21.85 3.86 -2.15
C ILE A 89 21.25 2.63 -2.83
N SER A 90 22.10 1.63 -3.10
CA SER A 90 21.68 0.31 -3.58
C SER A 90 21.96 -0.73 -2.50
N LEU A 91 20.91 -1.19 -1.84
CA LEU A 91 21.00 -2.23 -0.80
C LEU A 91 20.82 -3.61 -1.43
N GLN A 92 21.61 -4.58 -0.99
CA GLN A 92 21.41 -5.97 -1.39
C GLN A 92 20.19 -6.54 -0.65
N TRP A 93 19.16 -6.92 -1.40
CA TRP A 93 18.03 -7.66 -0.85
C TRP A 93 18.46 -9.08 -0.55
N GLN A 94 18.84 -9.36 0.70
CA GLN A 94 19.01 -10.73 1.15
C GLN A 94 17.62 -11.35 1.26
N ALA A 95 17.18 -12.01 0.18
CA ALA A 95 16.01 -12.87 0.25
C ALA A 95 16.26 -13.87 1.38
N VAL A 96 15.33 -13.93 2.35
CA VAL A 96 15.34 -14.97 3.37
C VAL A 96 15.03 -16.28 2.66
N THR A 97 16.04 -16.91 2.06
CA THR A 97 16.01 -18.32 1.70
C THR A 97 16.16 -19.09 3.01
N ARG A 98 15.05 -19.58 3.53
CA ARG A 98 15.02 -20.65 4.53
C ARG A 98 14.25 -21.83 3.97
#